data_AF-A0A8X6KE63-F1
#
_entry.id   AF-A0A8X6KE63-F1
#
_cell.length_a   1.000
_cell.length_b   1.000
_cell.length_c   1.000
_cell.angle_alpha   90.00
_cell.angle_beta   90.00
_cell.angle_gamma   90.00
#
_symmetry.space_group_name_H-M   'P 1'
#
loop_
_entity.id
_entity.type
_entity.pdbx_description
1 polymer ?
#
loop_
_entity_poly.entity_id
_entity_poly.type
_entity_poly.pdbx_seq_one_letter_code
_entity_poly.pdbx_strand_id
1 'polypeptide(L)'
;MEILQRYLLLVNLLWIIFTRKAVSQFFSTTLDAVRSRSQCDCMEYWQCVGSGGKPYSYCSYSSKVCCFIDPNSISVGILPRPTKSSSCGTKGPNSERDGISEPGEWAWHAAVLEKPQDLYVCGASLVDEYWIITAAHCVDE
;
A
#
# COMPACT_ATOMS: atom_id res chain seq x y z
N MET A 1 11.96 40.64 -47.66
CA MET A 1 12.84 39.76 -46.85
C MET A 1 12.24 39.38 -45.48
N GLU A 2 10.96 39.66 -45.20
CA GLU A 2 10.36 39.40 -43.87
C GLU A 2 9.71 38.00 -43.73
N ILE A 3 9.26 37.40 -44.84
CA ILE A 3 8.44 36.16 -44.83
C ILE A 3 9.30 34.90 -44.68
N LEU A 4 10.44 34.83 -45.37
CA LEU A 4 11.37 33.69 -45.30
C LEU A 4 11.99 33.53 -43.90
N GLN A 5 12.26 34.64 -43.20
CA GLN A 5 12.82 34.62 -41.85
C GLN A 5 11.82 34.07 -40.82
N ARG A 6 10.53 34.45 -40.93
CA ARG A 6 9.45 33.92 -40.09
C ARG A 6 9.20 32.43 -40.34
N TYR A 7 9.31 31.99 -41.60
CA TYR A 7 9.13 30.58 -41.95
C TYR A 7 10.25 29.69 -41.37
N LEU A 8 11.51 30.12 -41.50
CA LEU A 8 12.66 29.42 -40.93
C LEU A 8 12.59 29.30 -39.39
N LEU A 9 12.13 30.33 -38.69
CA LEU A 9 11.95 30.29 -37.23
C LEU A 9 10.85 29.31 -36.82
N LEU A 10 9.72 29.27 -37.54
CA LEU A 10 8.63 28.33 -37.26
C LEU A 10 9.05 26.86 -37.47
N VAL A 11 9.81 26.56 -38.53
CA VAL A 11 10.30 25.20 -38.80
C VAL A 11 11.28 24.73 -37.72
N ASN A 12 12.18 25.60 -37.25
CA ASN A 12 13.10 25.27 -36.15
C ASN A 12 12.36 25.04 -34.82
N LEU A 13 11.39 25.89 -34.49
CA LEU A 13 10.56 25.72 -33.28
C LEU A 13 9.78 24.40 -33.31
N LEU A 14 9.16 24.07 -34.45
CA LEU A 14 8.43 22.81 -34.61
C LEU A 14 9.37 21.60 -34.51
N TRP A 15 10.57 21.65 -35.09
CA TRP A 15 11.56 20.58 -34.98
C TRP A 15 12.08 20.37 -33.55
N ILE A 16 12.31 21.46 -32.80
CA ILE A 16 12.68 21.41 -31.37
C ILE A 16 11.55 20.81 -30.54
N ILE A 17 10.29 21.18 -30.81
CA ILE A 17 9.13 20.63 -30.10
C ILE A 17 8.99 19.13 -30.41
N PHE A 18 9.14 18.72 -31.67
CA PHE A 18 9.01 17.32 -32.08
C PHE A 18 10.12 16.44 -31.50
N THR A 19 11.36 16.91 -31.49
CA THR A 19 12.51 16.19 -30.90
C THR A 19 12.40 16.09 -29.38
N ARG A 20 11.94 17.13 -28.68
CA ARG A 20 11.70 17.08 -27.22
C ARG A 20 10.61 16.07 -26.84
N LYS A 21 9.51 16.02 -27.60
CA LYS A 21 8.39 15.10 -27.33
C LYS A 21 8.76 13.64 -27.61
N ALA A 22 9.54 13.40 -28.66
CA ALA A 22 10.07 12.08 -28.98
C ALA A 22 11.03 11.56 -27.88
N VAL A 23 11.91 12.43 -27.37
CA VAL A 23 12.82 12.08 -26.27
C VAL A 23 12.06 11.81 -24.97
N SER A 24 11.08 12.64 -24.59
CA SER A 24 10.33 12.43 -23.34
C SER A 24 9.52 11.12 -23.36
N GLN A 25 8.96 10.73 -24.51
CA GLN A 25 8.23 9.45 -24.62
C GLN A 25 9.14 8.23 -24.61
N PHE A 26 10.36 8.32 -25.15
CA PHE A 26 11.34 7.22 -25.14
C PHE A 26 11.92 6.94 -23.73
N PHE A 27 12.12 8.00 -22.94
CA PHE A 27 12.64 7.86 -21.57
C PHE A 27 11.58 7.33 -20.57
N SER A 28 10.30 7.65 -20.73
CA SER A 28 9.25 7.15 -19.84
C SER A 28 9.01 5.64 -19.99
N THR A 29 9.05 5.08 -21.20
CA THR A 29 8.79 3.64 -21.41
C THR A 29 9.94 2.72 -20.95
N THR A 30 11.14 3.27 -20.72
CA THR A 30 12.31 2.49 -20.30
C THR A 30 12.54 2.52 -18.79
N LEU A 31 12.07 3.55 -18.08
CA LEU A 31 12.22 3.67 -16.63
C LEU A 31 11.25 2.80 -15.84
N ASP A 32 10.05 2.50 -16.37
CA ASP A 32 9.07 1.66 -15.67
C ASP A 32 9.41 0.15 -15.72
N ALA A 33 10.28 -0.26 -16.66
CA ALA A 33 10.67 -1.67 -16.84
C ALA A 33 11.93 -2.08 -16.06
N VAL A 34 12.63 -1.14 -15.41
CA VAL A 34 13.83 -1.39 -14.58
C VAL A 34 13.48 -1.27 -13.10
N ARG A 35 12.31 -1.77 -12.68
CA ARG A 35 12.12 -2.12 -11.27
C ARG A 35 12.71 -3.50 -11.03
N SER A 36 13.97 -3.50 -10.61
CA SER A 36 14.77 -4.67 -10.28
C SER A 36 14.00 -5.66 -9.41
N ARG A 37 14.17 -6.97 -9.67
CA ARG A 37 13.66 -8.13 -8.89
C ARG A 37 14.07 -8.17 -7.41
N SER A 38 14.62 -7.08 -6.88
CA SER A 38 15.11 -6.89 -5.51
C SER A 38 14.67 -5.55 -4.88
N GLN A 39 13.84 -4.76 -5.57
CA GLN A 39 13.39 -3.45 -5.10
C GLN A 39 11.97 -3.54 -4.53
N CYS A 40 11.84 -3.70 -3.21
CA CYS A 40 10.54 -3.67 -2.52
C CYS A 40 9.77 -2.37 -2.74
N ASP A 41 8.46 -2.42 -2.54
CA ASP A 41 7.57 -1.27 -2.56
C ASP A 41 7.32 -0.76 -1.13
N CYS A 42 7.59 0.53 -0.89
CA CYS A 42 7.23 1.17 0.37
C CYS A 42 5.72 1.48 0.41
N MET A 43 4.97 0.75 1.23
CA MET A 43 3.52 0.93 1.39
C MET A 43 3.08 0.71 2.84
N GLU A 44 1.80 0.94 3.13
CA GLU A 44 1.24 0.69 4.46
C GLU A 44 1.35 -0.79 4.85
N TYR A 45 1.57 -1.06 6.13
CA TYR A 45 1.75 -2.43 6.65
C TYR A 45 0.60 -3.35 6.22
N TRP A 46 -0.64 -2.92 6.43
CA TRP A 46 -1.82 -3.71 6.08
C TRP A 46 -2.02 -3.86 4.58
N GLN A 47 -1.61 -2.86 3.79
CA GLN A 47 -1.68 -2.95 2.33
C GLN A 47 -0.70 -4.00 1.79
N CYS A 48 0.48 -4.12 2.40
CA CYS A 48 1.44 -5.15 2.08
C CYS A 48 0.86 -6.56 2.35
N VAL A 49 0.38 -6.76 3.58
CA VAL A 49 -0.17 -8.06 4.02
C VAL A 49 -1.41 -8.45 3.21
N GLY A 50 -2.33 -7.51 2.97
CA GLY A 50 -3.53 -7.74 2.16
C GLY A 50 -3.24 -8.07 0.69
N SER A 51 -2.10 -7.61 0.16
CA SER A 51 -1.68 -7.96 -1.20
C SER A 51 -0.98 -9.32 -1.28
N GLY A 52 -0.92 -10.08 -0.18
CA GLY A 52 -0.15 -11.33 -0.10
C GLY A 52 1.36 -11.11 -0.04
N GLY A 53 1.80 -9.88 0.23
CA GLY A 53 3.20 -9.50 0.34
C GLY A 53 3.79 -9.73 1.74
N LYS A 54 5.11 -9.70 1.84
CA LYS A 54 5.85 -9.83 3.11
C LYS A 54 6.55 -8.52 3.46
N PRO A 55 6.25 -7.90 4.61
CA PRO A 55 6.95 -6.71 5.08
C PRO A 55 8.34 -7.10 5.60
N TYR A 56 9.40 -6.45 5.13
CA TYR A 56 10.79 -6.78 5.47
C TYR A 56 11.45 -5.76 6.41
N SER A 57 11.19 -4.47 6.20
CA SER A 57 11.77 -3.38 6.99
C SER A 57 10.94 -2.10 6.88
N TYR A 58 11.17 -1.12 7.77
CA TYR A 58 10.62 0.22 7.62
C TYR A 58 11.41 1.04 6.59
N CYS A 59 10.72 1.88 5.85
CA CYS A 59 11.35 2.81 4.91
C CYS A 59 11.89 4.04 5.66
N SER A 60 13.07 4.55 5.29
CA SER A 60 13.92 5.43 6.12
C SER A 60 13.32 6.76 6.61
N TYR A 61 12.09 7.13 6.23
CA TYR A 61 11.42 8.39 6.64
C TYR A 61 9.89 8.27 6.75
N SER A 62 9.35 7.06 6.93
CA SER A 62 7.91 6.84 7.01
C SER A 62 7.60 5.62 7.88
N SER A 63 6.40 5.56 8.46
CA SER A 63 5.83 4.35 9.07
C SER A 63 5.51 3.25 8.06
N LYS A 64 5.73 3.49 6.76
CA LYS A 64 5.59 2.52 5.68
C LYS A 64 6.64 1.42 5.74
N VAL A 65 6.25 0.25 5.28
CA VAL A 65 7.11 -0.93 5.19
C VAL A 65 7.52 -1.23 3.75
N CYS A 66 8.76 -1.67 3.60
CA CYS A 66 9.32 -2.28 2.41
C CYS A 66 8.66 -3.65 2.21
N CYS A 67 7.73 -3.71 1.26
CA CYS A 67 6.94 -4.88 0.96
C CYS A 67 7.44 -5.61 -0.29
N PHE A 68 7.56 -6.92 -0.21
CA PHE A 68 7.77 -7.79 -1.37
C PHE A 68 6.47 -8.51 -1.71
N ILE A 69 5.90 -8.19 -2.87
CA ILE A 69 4.70 -8.85 -3.41
C ILE A 69 5.18 -9.78 -4.53
N ASP A 70 4.86 -11.08 -4.44
CA ASP A 70 5.17 -12.03 -5.52
C ASP A 70 4.34 -11.66 -6.75
N PRO A 71 4.90 -11.59 -7.97
CA PRO A 71 4.13 -11.29 -9.18
C PRO A 71 3.01 -12.30 -9.46
N ASN A 72 3.05 -13.49 -8.86
CA ASN A 72 2.00 -14.51 -8.94
C ASN A 72 1.07 -14.52 -7.71
N SER A 73 1.28 -13.63 -6.75
CA SER A 73 0.35 -13.49 -5.63
C SER A 73 -0.97 -12.90 -6.11
N ILE A 74 -2.07 -13.49 -5.65
CA ILE A 74 -3.41 -12.98 -5.89
C ILE A 74 -3.73 -12.05 -4.74
N SER A 75 -4.18 -10.82 -5.05
CA SER A 75 -4.69 -9.92 -4.02
C SER A 75 -5.88 -10.58 -3.34
N VAL A 76 -5.70 -10.93 -2.07
CA VAL A 76 -6.82 -11.23 -1.20
C VAL A 76 -7.43 -9.86 -0.88
N GLY A 77 -8.55 -9.54 -1.52
CA GLY A 77 -9.28 -8.32 -1.18
C GLY A 77 -9.56 -8.27 0.33
N ILE A 78 -9.87 -7.09 0.85
CA ILE A 78 -10.35 -6.91 2.23
C ILE A 78 -11.68 -7.68 2.45
N LEU A 79 -12.30 -8.18 1.37
CA LEU A 79 -13.47 -9.04 1.41
C LEU A 79 -13.07 -10.49 1.13
N PRO A 80 -13.18 -11.37 2.12
CA PRO A 80 -12.86 -12.78 1.97
C PRO A 80 -13.94 -13.56 1.23
N ARG A 81 -13.53 -14.75 0.78
CA ARG A 81 -14.33 -15.72 0.03
C ARG A 81 -15.23 -16.47 1.03
N PRO A 82 -16.46 -16.90 0.67
CA PRO A 82 -17.48 -17.43 1.61
C PRO A 82 -17.10 -18.73 2.35
N THR A 83 -15.88 -19.24 2.15
CA THR A 83 -15.38 -20.40 2.85
C THR A 83 -14.82 -19.94 4.20
N LYS A 84 -15.71 -19.97 5.20
CA LYS A 84 -15.42 -19.84 6.64
C LYS A 84 -13.96 -20.11 6.98
N SER A 85 -13.26 -19.13 7.55
CA SER A 85 -11.86 -19.26 7.93
C SER A 85 -11.65 -20.52 8.80
N SER A 86 -10.80 -21.42 8.34
CA SER A 86 -10.55 -22.72 8.99
C SER A 86 -9.61 -22.64 10.19
N SER A 87 -9.09 -21.45 10.51
CA SER A 87 -8.10 -21.23 11.56
C SER A 87 -8.36 -19.91 12.27
N CYS A 88 -8.38 -19.93 13.60
CA CYS A 88 -8.51 -18.76 14.46
C CYS A 88 -7.51 -18.86 15.63
N GLY A 89 -7.26 -17.75 16.33
CA GLY A 89 -6.43 -17.75 17.55
C GLY A 89 -4.93 -17.99 17.33
N THR A 90 -4.44 -17.97 16.08
CA THR A 90 -3.01 -18.11 15.79
C THR A 90 -2.26 -16.83 16.10
N LYS A 91 -1.44 -16.86 17.16
CA LYS A 91 -0.56 -15.76 17.54
C LYS A 91 0.52 -15.53 16.46
N GLY A 92 0.79 -14.28 16.14
CA GLY A 92 1.88 -13.89 15.25
C GLY A 92 3.27 -13.98 15.91
N PRO A 93 4.34 -13.61 15.17
CA PRO A 93 5.70 -13.56 15.70
C PRO A 93 5.81 -12.62 16.90
N ASN A 94 6.62 -12.98 17.89
CA ASN A 94 6.94 -12.15 19.04
C ASN A 94 8.44 -11.81 19.05
N SER A 95 8.83 -10.67 19.63
CA SER A 95 10.24 -10.29 19.81
C SER A 95 10.80 -10.67 21.19
N GLU A 96 10.02 -11.39 21.99
CA GLU A 96 10.34 -11.76 23.39
C GLU A 96 10.61 -10.54 24.31
N ARG A 97 10.31 -9.33 23.84
CA ARG A 97 10.36 -8.10 24.63
C ARG A 97 9.09 -8.00 25.46
N ASP A 98 9.25 -8.09 26.77
CA ASP A 98 8.12 -8.04 27.68
C ASP A 98 7.39 -6.69 27.61
N GLY A 99 6.06 -6.72 27.64
CA GLY A 99 5.20 -5.54 27.56
C GLY A 99 5.06 -4.86 26.19
N ILE A 100 5.69 -5.38 25.12
CA ILE A 100 5.59 -4.83 23.76
C ILE A 100 5.09 -5.91 22.80
N SER A 101 4.02 -5.61 22.05
CA SER A 101 3.53 -6.48 20.99
C SER A 101 4.14 -6.11 19.64
N GLU A 102 4.55 -7.11 18.86
CA GLU A 102 4.94 -6.91 17.47
C GLU A 102 3.71 -6.72 16.56
N PRO A 103 3.86 -6.01 15.42
CA PRO A 103 2.79 -5.90 14.42
C PRO A 103 2.28 -7.27 13.97
N GLY A 104 0.97 -7.50 14.10
CA GLY A 104 0.33 -8.77 13.76
C GLY A 104 0.49 -9.88 14.80
N GLU A 105 1.14 -9.63 15.95
CA GLU A 105 1.25 -10.62 17.04
C GLU A 105 -0.13 -11.05 17.56
N TRP A 106 -1.05 -10.08 17.65
CA TRP A 106 -2.44 -10.26 18.05
C TRP A 106 -3.36 -9.84 16.90
N ALA A 107 -3.35 -10.61 15.80
CA ALA A 107 -4.01 -10.24 14.54
C ALA A 107 -5.53 -10.00 14.66
N TRP A 108 -6.18 -10.52 15.70
CA TRP A 108 -7.60 -10.28 15.99
C TRP A 108 -7.86 -8.99 16.77
N HIS A 109 -6.85 -8.28 17.27
CA HIS A 109 -7.05 -7.03 18.01
C HIS A 109 -7.61 -5.94 17.08
N ALA A 110 -8.74 -5.35 17.47
CA ALA A 110 -9.40 -4.29 16.72
C ALA A 110 -9.69 -3.08 17.63
N ALA A 111 -9.75 -1.90 17.01
CA ALA A 111 -10.12 -0.64 17.67
C ALA A 111 -11.49 -0.18 17.15
N VAL A 112 -12.36 0.22 18.08
CA VAL A 112 -13.60 0.92 17.76
C VAL A 112 -13.31 2.41 17.79
N LEU A 113 -13.55 3.08 16.66
CA LEU A 113 -13.28 4.51 16.48
C LEU A 113 -14.58 5.27 16.27
N GLU A 114 -14.75 6.37 16.99
CA GLU A 114 -15.88 7.26 16.85
C GLU A 114 -15.59 8.35 15.79
N LYS A 115 -16.55 8.52 14.87
CA LYS A 115 -16.50 9.55 13.82
C LYS A 115 -17.09 10.86 14.36
N PRO A 116 -16.63 12.04 13.88
CA PRO A 116 -15.78 12.21 12.70
C PRO A 116 -14.27 12.22 12.99
N GLN A 117 -13.82 12.35 14.24
CA GLN A 117 -12.40 12.53 14.54
C GLN A 117 -11.58 11.24 14.58
N ASP A 118 -12.19 10.08 14.34
CA ASP A 118 -11.54 8.76 14.50
C ASP A 118 -10.98 8.56 15.92
N LEU A 119 -11.74 9.01 16.92
CA LEU A 119 -11.35 8.91 18.32
C LEU A 119 -11.44 7.47 18.79
N TYR A 120 -10.37 6.95 19.40
CA TYR A 120 -10.41 5.64 20.04
C TYR A 120 -11.34 5.67 21.25
N VAL A 121 -12.37 4.82 21.23
CA VAL A 121 -13.34 4.71 22.33
C VAL A 121 -13.26 3.36 23.04
N CYS A 122 -13.10 2.28 22.28
CA CYS A 122 -13.10 0.92 22.82
C CYS A 122 -12.21 -0.02 22.02
N GLY A 123 -11.87 -1.15 22.65
CA GLY A 123 -11.29 -2.30 21.97
C GLY A 123 -12.37 -3.24 21.41
N ALA A 124 -11.95 -4.09 20.49
CA ALA A 124 -12.75 -5.19 19.94
C ALA A 124 -11.86 -6.37 19.56
N SER A 125 -12.47 -7.52 19.23
CA SER A 125 -11.76 -8.68 18.70
C SER A 125 -12.45 -9.22 17.44
N LEU A 126 -11.68 -9.46 16.39
CA LEU A 126 -12.16 -10.10 15.16
C LEU A 126 -12.45 -11.59 15.43
N VAL A 127 -13.69 -12.01 15.24
CA VAL A 127 -14.13 -13.40 15.45
C VAL A 127 -14.45 -14.12 14.14
N ASP A 128 -14.78 -13.35 13.11
CA ASP A 128 -15.06 -13.82 11.77
C ASP A 128 -14.62 -12.73 10.77
N GLU A 129 -14.66 -13.05 9.50
CA GLU A 129 -14.38 -12.18 8.37
C GLU A 129 -15.23 -10.91 8.35
N TYR A 130 -16.45 -10.98 8.86
CA TYR A 130 -17.41 -9.87 8.88
C TYR A 130 -17.83 -9.44 10.28
N TRP A 131 -17.34 -10.12 11.32
CA TRP A 131 -17.82 -9.93 12.68
C TRP A 131 -16.68 -9.64 13.64
N ILE A 132 -16.85 -8.58 14.41
CA ILE A 132 -16.08 -8.28 15.61
C ILE A 132 -16.96 -8.48 16.85
N ILE A 133 -16.35 -8.81 17.97
CA ILE A 133 -16.99 -8.81 19.29
C ILE A 133 -16.43 -7.67 20.14
N THR A 134 -17.30 -6.98 20.87
CA THR A 134 -16.96 -5.92 21.82
C THR A 134 -17.98 -5.89 22.97
N ALA A 135 -17.76 -5.05 23.97
CA ALA A 135 -18.71 -4.88 25.07
C ALA A 135 -19.96 -4.10 24.61
N ALA A 136 -21.13 -4.43 25.14
CA ALA A 136 -22.38 -3.76 24.75
C ALA A 136 -22.34 -2.24 24.96
N HIS A 137 -21.74 -1.78 26.07
CA HIS A 137 -21.61 -0.34 26.36
C HIS A 137 -20.66 0.40 25.40
N CYS A 138 -19.89 -0.31 24.56
CA CYS A 138 -19.05 0.34 23.55
C CYS A 138 -19.84 0.78 22.30
N VAL A 139 -21.09 0.35 22.16
CA VAL A 139 -21.91 0.58 20.94
C VAL A 139 -23.32 1.11 21.23
N ASP A 140 -23.69 1.26 22.50
CA ASP A 140 -25.05 1.60 22.95
C ASP A 140 -25.08 2.87 23.83
N GLU A 141 -24.04 3.72 23.72
CA GLU A 141 -23.97 5.06 24.32
C GLU A 141 -24.20 6.18 23.30
#